data_AF-A0A6P6PKE6-F1
#
_entry.id   AF-A0A6P6PKE6-F1
#
_cell.length_a   1.000
_cell.length_b   1.000
_cell.length_c   1.000
_cell.angle_alpha   90.00
_cell.angle_beta   90.00
_cell.angle_gamma   90.00
#
_symmetry.space_group_name_H-M   'P 1'
#
loop_
_entity.id
_entity.type
_entity.pdbx_description
1 polymer ?
#
loop_
_entity_poly.entity_id
_entity_poly.type
_entity_poly.pdbx_seq_one_letter_code
_entity_poly.pdbx_strand_id
1 'polypeptide(L)'
;MQREDRQLKKKEDELKHLEQFYKEQLQLMEKKNTEIYQQTAHMYEQQALQTQATVKPRPVSPVCSELQSQVLSCYRLNTQQTLRCSQLAKDYINCINSSKKNLVNHG
;
A
#
# COMPACT_ATOMS: atom_id res chain seq x y z
N MET A 1 2.51 68.83 6.40
CA MET A 1 3.20 68.28 7.59
C MET A 1 2.23 67.67 8.62
N GLN A 2 1.69 68.38 9.63
CA GLN A 2 0.92 67.71 10.72
C GLN A 2 -0.35 66.92 10.31
N ARG A 3 -0.99 67.26 9.19
CA ARG A 3 -2.18 66.53 8.71
C ARG A 3 -1.79 65.21 8.03
N GLU A 4 -0.66 65.19 7.34
CA GLU A 4 -0.10 64.01 6.67
C GLU A 4 0.43 63.02 7.72
N ASP A 5 1.12 63.49 8.75
CA ASP A 5 1.60 62.64 9.85
C ASP A 5 0.45 61.92 10.58
N ARG A 6 -0.69 62.62 10.76
CA ARG A 6 -1.90 62.02 11.35
C ARG A 6 -2.56 60.98 10.44
N GLN A 7 -2.49 61.17 9.12
CA GLN A 7 -3.01 60.20 8.17
C GLN A 7 -2.10 58.98 8.06
N LEU A 8 -0.78 59.19 8.06
CA LEU A 8 0.22 58.13 8.06
C LEU A 8 0.08 57.25 9.29
N LYS A 9 -0.01 57.85 10.49
CA LYS A 9 -0.19 57.10 11.74
C LYS A 9 -1.44 56.24 11.74
N LYS A 10 -2.58 56.75 11.22
CA LYS A 10 -3.80 55.95 11.07
C LYS A 10 -3.61 54.75 10.14
N LYS A 11 -2.89 54.94 9.03
CA LYS A 11 -2.58 53.86 8.09
C LYS A 11 -1.66 52.82 8.70
N GLU A 12 -0.67 53.23 9.50
CA GLU A 12 0.20 52.32 10.24
C GLU A 12 -0.57 51.51 11.29
N ASP A 13 -1.49 52.14 12.02
CA ASP A 13 -2.32 51.46 13.02
C ASP A 13 -3.29 50.46 12.35
N GLU A 14 -3.90 50.85 11.22
CA GLU A 14 -4.72 49.95 10.38
C GLU A 14 -3.89 48.74 9.88
N LEU A 15 -2.67 48.97 9.42
CA LEU A 15 -1.78 47.92 8.92
C LEU A 15 -1.39 46.93 10.04
N LYS A 16 -1.03 47.44 11.22
CA LYS A 16 -0.69 46.60 12.38
C LYS A 16 -1.86 45.73 12.83
N HIS A 17 -3.06 46.29 12.85
CA HIS A 17 -4.26 45.53 13.20
C HIS A 17 -4.51 44.40 12.19
N LEU A 18 -4.34 44.69 10.89
CA LEU A 18 -4.51 43.71 9.84
C LEU A 18 -3.45 42.60 9.88
N GLU A 19 -2.18 42.97 10.14
CA GLU A 19 -1.07 42.03 10.31
C GLU A 19 -1.33 41.08 11.48
N GLN A 20 -1.76 41.62 12.63
CA GLN A 20 -2.08 40.81 13.79
C GLN A 20 -3.24 39.85 13.50
N PHE A 21 -4.31 40.34 12.88
CA PHE A 21 -5.46 39.52 12.49
C PHE A 21 -5.04 38.35 11.59
N TYR A 22 -4.27 38.60 10.52
CA TYR A 22 -3.85 37.55 9.61
C TYR A 22 -2.88 36.56 10.26
N LYS A 23 -2.00 37.03 11.15
CA LYS A 23 -1.11 36.15 11.91
C LYS A 23 -1.88 35.18 12.79
N GLU A 24 -2.91 35.65 13.48
CA GLU A 24 -3.79 34.80 14.30
C GLU A 24 -4.56 33.78 13.45
N GLN A 25 -5.07 34.19 12.28
CA GLN A 25 -5.75 33.29 11.35
C GLN A 25 -4.83 32.20 10.79
N LEU A 26 -3.59 32.56 10.42
CA LEU A 26 -2.59 31.60 9.95
C LEU A 26 -2.25 30.58 11.03
N GLN A 27 -2.01 31.03 12.27
CA GLN A 27 -1.73 30.13 13.39
C GLN A 27 -2.88 29.17 13.66
N LEU A 28 -4.13 29.66 13.60
CA LEU A 28 -5.31 28.81 13.75
C LEU A 28 -5.41 27.77 12.63
N MET A 29 -5.14 28.18 11.38
CA MET A 29 -5.17 27.29 10.22
C MET A 29 -4.09 26.22 10.29
N GLU A 30 -2.85 26.60 10.63
CA GLU A 30 -1.72 25.68 10.80
C GLU A 30 -1.99 24.66 11.91
N LYS A 31 -2.53 25.11 13.04
CA LYS A 31 -2.93 24.23 14.14
C LYS A 31 -3.98 23.22 13.68
N LYS A 32 -5.05 23.68 13.04
CA LYS A 32 -6.13 22.81 12.55
C LYS A 32 -5.63 21.81 11.50
N ASN A 33 -4.77 22.25 10.57
CA ASN A 33 -4.17 21.37 9.56
C ASN A 33 -3.32 20.28 10.21
N THR A 34 -2.53 20.63 11.23
CA THR A 34 -1.70 19.69 11.98
C THR A 34 -2.56 18.65 12.70
N GLU A 35 -3.63 19.09 13.39
CA GLU A 35 -4.56 18.20 14.08
C GLU A 35 -5.25 17.22 13.12
N ILE A 36 -5.75 17.73 11.98
CA ILE A 36 -6.38 16.90 10.94
C ILE A 36 -5.39 15.88 10.38
N TYR A 37 -4.15 16.30 10.10
CA TYR A 37 -3.12 15.40 9.58
C TYR A 37 -2.84 14.26 10.56
N GLN A 38 -2.63 14.58 11.84
CA GLN A 38 -2.38 13.59 12.89
C GLN A 38 -3.55 12.62 13.06
N GLN A 39 -4.78 13.14 13.11
CA GLN A 39 -5.99 12.30 13.20
C GLN A 39 -6.14 11.38 11.99
N THR A 40 -5.91 11.91 10.79
CA THR A 40 -6.03 11.15 9.54
C THR A 40 -4.97 10.06 9.46
N ALA A 41 -3.73 10.37 9.84
CA ALA A 41 -2.64 9.40 9.89
C ALA A 41 -2.96 8.25 10.86
N HIS A 42 -3.44 8.57 12.06
CA HIS A 42 -3.85 7.58 13.04
C HIS A 42 -5.03 6.71 12.54
N MET A 43 -6.05 7.32 11.96
CA MET A 43 -7.18 6.58 11.38
C MET A 43 -6.75 5.64 10.26
N TYR A 44 -5.85 6.10 9.39
CA TYR A 44 -5.32 5.29 8.29
C TYR A 44 -4.55 4.07 8.82
N GLU A 45 -3.67 4.27 9.80
CA GLU A 45 -2.92 3.18 10.43
C GLU A 45 -3.86 2.15 11.07
N GLN A 46 -4.84 2.62 11.85
CA GLN A 46 -5.84 1.75 12.48
C GLN A 46 -6.62 0.94 11.43
N GLN A 47 -7.06 1.57 10.34
CA GLN A 47 -7.77 0.88 9.27
C GLN A 47 -6.88 -0.10 8.49
N ALA A 48 -5.62 0.24 8.28
CA ALA A 48 -4.65 -0.65 7.66
C ALA A 48 -4.46 -1.92 8.51
N LEU A 49 -4.32 -1.78 9.83
CA LEU A 49 -4.21 -2.90 10.77
C LEU A 49 -5.48 -3.77 10.80
N GLN A 50 -6.67 -3.14 10.87
CA GLN A 50 -7.94 -3.87 10.83
C GLN A 50 -8.12 -4.63 9.51
N THR A 51 -7.75 -4.00 8.39
CA THR A 51 -7.80 -4.60 7.06
C THR A 51 -6.84 -5.78 7.00
N GLN A 52 -5.60 -5.62 7.45
CA GLN A 52 -4.61 -6.70 7.48
C GLN A 52 -5.07 -7.88 8.34
N ALA A 53 -5.74 -7.62 9.48
CA ALA A 53 -6.29 -8.68 10.33
C ALA A 53 -7.47 -9.43 9.70
N THR A 54 -8.25 -8.77 8.85
CA THR A 54 -9.48 -9.33 8.26
C THR A 54 -9.24 -9.94 6.89
N VAL A 55 -8.26 -9.45 6.14
CA VAL A 55 -7.85 -10.01 4.84
C VAL A 55 -7.23 -11.37 5.10
N LYS A 56 -8.02 -12.42 4.93
CA LYS A 56 -7.51 -13.79 4.94
C LYS A 56 -6.54 -13.95 3.77
N PRO A 57 -5.32 -14.47 3.99
CA PRO A 57 -4.47 -14.91 2.91
C PRO A 57 -5.30 -15.83 2.02
N ARG A 58 -5.35 -15.53 0.72
CA ARG A 58 -6.00 -16.44 -0.22
C ARG A 58 -5.30 -17.79 -0.06
N PRO A 59 -6.01 -18.88 0.25
CA PRO A 59 -5.38 -20.19 0.34
C PRO A 59 -4.80 -20.49 -1.05
N VAL A 60 -3.49 -20.37 -1.15
CA VAL A 60 -2.76 -20.75 -2.36
C VAL A 60 -2.68 -22.27 -2.29
N SER A 61 -3.68 -22.94 -2.88
CA SER A 61 -3.59 -24.38 -3.05
C SER A 61 -2.36 -24.68 -3.92
N PRO A 62 -1.45 -25.55 -3.48
CA PRO A 62 -0.30 -25.92 -4.29
C PRO A 62 -0.78 -26.49 -5.62
N VAL A 63 -0.42 -25.79 -6.70
CA VAL A 63 -0.81 -26.19 -8.04
C VAL A 63 -0.07 -27.48 -8.39
N CYS A 64 -0.77 -28.45 -8.97
CA CYS A 64 -0.21 -29.73 -9.41
C CYS A 64 0.35 -30.59 -8.25
N SER A 65 -0.17 -30.47 -7.03
CA SER A 65 0.31 -31.17 -5.81
C SER A 65 0.42 -32.70 -5.98
N GLU A 66 -0.58 -33.31 -6.62
CA GLU A 66 -0.59 -34.74 -6.90
C GLU A 66 0.54 -35.13 -7.88
N LEU A 67 0.65 -34.41 -9.00
CA LEU A 67 1.73 -34.63 -9.98
C LEU A 67 3.11 -34.39 -9.37
N GLN A 68 3.25 -33.37 -8.52
CA GLN A 68 4.49 -33.11 -7.79
C GLN A 68 4.88 -34.31 -6.92
N SER A 69 3.93 -34.85 -6.17
CA SER A 69 4.16 -36.02 -5.31
C SER A 69 4.54 -37.26 -6.12
N GLN A 70 3.86 -37.49 -7.24
CA GLN A 70 4.13 -38.61 -8.14
C GLN A 70 5.51 -38.50 -8.81
N VAL A 71 5.88 -37.31 -9.33
CA VAL A 71 7.20 -37.08 -9.95
C VAL A 71 8.32 -37.32 -8.93
N LEU A 72 8.18 -36.77 -7.72
CA LEU A 72 9.17 -36.96 -6.66
C LEU A 72 9.30 -38.43 -6.27
N SER A 73 8.18 -39.14 -6.12
CA SER A 73 8.17 -40.57 -5.84
C SER A 73 8.87 -41.37 -6.94
N CYS A 74 8.58 -41.07 -8.21
CA CYS A 74 9.19 -41.76 -9.35
C CYS A 74 10.71 -41.62 -9.35
N TYR A 75 11.25 -40.42 -9.17
CA TYR A 75 12.70 -40.23 -9.15
C TYR A 75 13.38 -40.89 -7.96
N ARG A 76 12.73 -40.94 -6.79
CA ARG A 76 13.24 -41.67 -5.61
C ARG A 76 13.32 -43.17 -5.86
N LEU A 77 12.34 -43.74 -6.57
CA LEU A 77 12.30 -45.18 -6.89
C LEU A 77 13.19 -45.55 -8.08
N ASN A 78 13.51 -44.61 -8.97
CA ASN A 78 14.25 -44.84 -10.22
C ASN A 78 15.55 -44.04 -10.29
N THR A 79 16.36 -44.04 -9.23
CA THR A 79 17.59 -43.21 -9.14
C THR A 79 18.60 -43.48 -10.25
N GLN A 80 18.72 -44.72 -10.71
CA GLN A 80 19.60 -45.14 -11.81
C GLN A 80 18.91 -45.18 -13.18
N GLN A 81 17.58 -45.00 -13.22
CA GLN A 81 16.75 -45.10 -14.43
C GLN A 81 15.79 -43.91 -14.53
N THR A 82 16.31 -42.71 -14.30
CA THR A 82 15.54 -41.46 -14.19
C THR A 82 14.70 -41.17 -15.45
N LEU A 83 15.11 -41.65 -16.61
CA LEU A 83 14.38 -41.53 -17.87
C LEU A 83 12.99 -42.21 -17.84
N ARG A 84 12.76 -43.19 -16.96
CA ARG A 84 11.44 -43.81 -16.76
C ARG A 84 10.40 -42.80 -16.22
N CYS A 85 10.86 -41.73 -15.58
CA CYS A 85 10.01 -40.67 -15.03
C CYS A 85 9.77 -39.50 -16.00
N SER A 86 10.33 -39.56 -17.21
CA SER A 86 10.31 -38.45 -18.18
C SER A 86 8.90 -38.00 -18.57
N GLN A 87 7.99 -38.94 -18.80
CA GLN A 87 6.60 -38.63 -19.12
C GLN A 87 5.91 -37.91 -17.96
N LEU A 88 6.08 -38.42 -16.74
CA LEU A 88 5.51 -37.84 -15.53
C LEU A 88 6.07 -36.44 -15.23
N ALA A 89 7.36 -36.23 -15.46
CA ALA A 89 8.00 -34.92 -15.37
C ALA A 89 7.44 -33.93 -16.40
N LYS A 90 7.19 -34.39 -17.63
CA LYS A 90 6.56 -33.58 -18.69
C LYS A 90 5.14 -33.17 -18.30
N ASP A 91 4.35 -34.09 -17.74
CA ASP A 91 2.97 -33.82 -17.31
C ASP A 91 2.92 -32.81 -16.15
N TYR A 92 3.85 -32.92 -15.19
CA TYR A 92 4.00 -31.93 -14.11
C TYR A 92 4.34 -30.53 -14.65
N ILE A 93 5.31 -30.43 -15.58
CA ILE A 93 5.68 -29.15 -16.20
C ILE A 93 4.51 -28.55 -16.98
N ASN A 94 3.77 -29.37 -17.73
CA ASN A 94 2.59 -28.93 -18.48
C ASN A 94 1.51 -28.36 -17.55
N CYS A 95 1.25 -29.05 -16.43
CA CYS A 95 0.32 -28.58 -15.41
C CYS A 95 0.74 -27.19 -14.87
N ILE A 96 2.01 -27.01 -14.49
CA ILE A 96 2.53 -25.71 -14.02
C ILE A 96 2.32 -24.62 -15.07
N ASN A 97 2.67 -24.91 -16.32
CA ASN A 97 2.57 -23.93 -17.41
C ASN A 97 1.13 -23.53 -17.73
N SER A 98 0.21 -24.50 -17.70
CA SER A 98 -1.23 -24.25 -17.86
C SER A 98 -1.75 -23.35 -16.73
N SER A 99 -1.41 -23.65 -15.49
CA SER A 99 -1.85 -22.86 -14.34
C SER A 99 -1.25 -21.46 -14.32
N LYS A 100 0.02 -21.30 -14.72
CA LYS A 100 0.63 -19.97 -14.90
C LYS A 100 -0.13 -19.13 -15.94
N LYS A 101 -0.52 -19.73 -17.07
CA LYS A 101 -1.34 -19.06 -18.10
C LYS A 101 -2.73 -18.67 -17.58
N ASN A 102 -3.32 -19.46 -16.70
CA ASN A 102 -4.64 -19.16 -16.14
C ASN A 102 -4.59 -18.06 -15.06
N LEU A 103 -3.47 -17.94 -14.33
CA LEU A 103 -3.28 -16.92 -13.30
C LEU A 103 -3.12 -15.49 -13.86
N VAL A 104 -2.65 -15.33 -15.10
CA VAL A 104 -2.45 -14.01 -15.74
C VAL A 104 -3.73 -13.42 -16.36
N ASN A 105 -4.85 -14.14 -16.33
CA ASN A 105 -6.12 -13.72 -16.97
C ASN A 105 -7.13 -13.04 -16.02
N HIS A 106 -6.70 -12.60 -14.83
CA HIS A 106 -7.53 -11.78 -13.94
C HIS A 106 -7.02 -10.33 -13.98
N GLY A 107 -7.36 -9.64 -15.07
CA GLY A 107 -7.28 -8.18 -15.19
C GLY A 107 -8.57 -7.52 -14.71
#